data_AF-A0A1V6AE33-F1
#
_entry.id   AF-A0A1V6AE33-F1
#
_cell.length_a   1.000
_cell.length_b   1.000
_cell.length_c   1.000
_cell.angle_alpha   90.00
_cell.angle_beta   90.00
_cell.angle_gamma   90.00
#
_symmetry.space_group_name_H-M   'P 1'
#
loop_
_entity.id
_entity.type
_entity.pdbx_description
1 polymer ?
#
loop_
_entity_poly.entity_id
_entity_poly.type
_entity_poly.pdbx_seq_one_letter_code
_entity_poly.pdbx_strand_id
1 'polypeptide(L)' 'MTPFEIGLLAGLIWAIVLIVWALVSMTSGEASQWLVLVAYIYEGFDFSTGGLLKGAAWAFADGFVSAYVISYVIQLLI' A
#
# COMPACT_ATOMS: atom_id res chain seq x y z
N MET A 1 -17.53 -10.18 7.10
CA MET A 1 -16.69 -10.12 5.88
C MET A 1 -15.75 -11.30 5.90
N THR A 2 -15.52 -11.93 4.76
CA THR A 2 -14.53 -13.01 4.63
C THR A 2 -13.11 -12.43 4.68
N PRO A 3 -12.09 -13.23 5.04
CA PRO A 3 -10.70 -12.77 5.01
C PRO A 3 -10.28 -12.21 3.65
N PHE A 4 -10.81 -12.79 2.56
CA PHE A 4 -10.58 -12.30 1.20
C PHE A 4 -11.16 -10.89 0.98
N GLU A 5 -12.40 -10.64 1.39
CA GLU A 5 -13.02 -9.32 1.28
C GLU A 5 -12.26 -8.27 2.09
N ILE A 6 -11.77 -8.64 3.28
CA ILE A 6 -10.97 -7.77 4.14
C ILE A 6 -9.62 -7.45 3.48
N GLY A 7 -8.94 -8.48 2.94
CA GLY A 7 -7.71 -8.31 2.17
C GLY A 7 -7.91 -7.36 0.99
N LEU A 8 -8.96 -7.57 0.20
CA LEU A 8 -9.25 -6.73 -0.97
C LEU A 8 -9.44 -5.26 -0.59
N LEU A 9 -10.25 -4.98 0.45
CA LEU A 9 -10.45 -3.61 0.92
C LEU A 9 -9.16 -2.97 1.43
N ALA A 10 -8.40 -3.69 2.26
CA ALA A 10 -7.16 -3.17 2.83
C ALA A 10 -6.11 -2.88 1.74
N GLY A 11 -5.94 -3.79 0.78
CA GLY A 11 -5.07 -3.59 -0.37
C GLY A 11 -5.46 -2.36 -1.18
N LEU A 12 -6.75 -2.19 -1.49
CA LEU A 12 -7.24 -1.02 -2.24
C LEU A 12 -7.01 0.28 -1.47
N ILE A 13 -7.34 0.31 -0.17
CA ILE A 13 -7.12 1.47 0.68
C ILE A 13 -5.63 1.82 0.71
N TRP A 14 -4.75 0.85 0.93
CA TRP A 14 -3.32 1.12 1.03
C TRP A 14 -2.72 1.61 -0.29
N ALA A 15 -3.12 1.03 -1.42
CA ALA A 15 -2.73 1.51 -2.74
C ALA A 15 -3.18 2.95 -3.01
N ILE A 16 -4.43 3.29 -2.69
CA ILE A 16 -4.97 4.65 -2.86
C ILE A 16 -4.22 5.64 -1.97
N VAL A 17 -4.02 5.30 -0.69
CA VAL A 17 -3.29 6.13 0.27
C VAL A 17 -1.87 6.40 -0.22
N LEU A 18 -1.16 5.38 -0.70
CA LEU A 18 0.20 5.56 -1.21
C LEU A 18 0.23 6.51 -2.42
N ILE A 19 -0.69 6.35 -3.39
CA ILE A 19 -0.77 7.24 -4.55
C ILE A 19 -1.04 8.68 -4.09
N VAL A 20 -2.05 8.89 -3.25
CA VAL A 20 -2.40 10.24 -2.77
C VAL A 20 -1.23 10.85 -2.00
N TRP A 21 -0.57 10.08 -1.15
CA TRP A 21 0.59 10.54 -0.40
C TRP A 21 1.74 10.95 -1.32
N ALA A 22 2.04 10.14 -2.33
CA ALA A 22 3.08 10.44 -3.31
C ALA A 22 2.75 11.72 -4.10
N LEU A 23 1.50 11.88 -4.56
CA LEU A 23 1.05 13.08 -5.27
C LEU A 23 1.15 14.32 -4.40
N VAL A 24 0.74 14.24 -3.12
CA VAL A 24 0.89 15.35 -2.17
C VAL A 24 2.36 15.71 -2.00
N SER A 25 3.25 14.73 -1.82
CA SER A 25 4.70 14.95 -1.70
C SER A 25 5.33 15.61 -2.94
N MET A 26 4.82 15.33 -4.14
CA MET A 26 5.26 16.01 -5.36
C MET A 26 4.89 17.50 -5.37
N THR A 27 3.75 17.87 -4.77
CA THR A 27 3.29 19.27 -4.70
C THR A 27 3.92 20.07 -3.56
N SER A 28 4.34 19.42 -2.48
CA SER A 28 4.96 20.08 -1.32
C SER A 28 6.46 20.33 -1.47
N GLY A 29 7.13 19.69 -2.44
CA GLY A 29 8.57 19.85 -2.68
C GLY A 29 9.48 19.05 -1.73
N GLU A 30 8.92 18.47 -0.67
CA GLU A 30 9.62 17.59 0.26
C GLU A 30 8.88 16.27 0.43
N ALA A 31 9.53 15.16 0.06
CA ALA A 31 9.03 13.83 0.33
C ALA A 31 9.23 13.50 1.81
N SER A 32 8.18 13.00 2.48
CA SER A 32 8.32 12.59 3.88
C SER A 32 9.33 11.44 4.01
N GLN A 33 10.05 11.38 5.13
CA GLN A 33 11.01 10.30 5.40
C GLN A 33 10.37 8.90 5.34
N TRP A 34 9.09 8.79 5.68
CA TRP A 34 8.35 7.55 5.56
C TRP A 34 8.10 7.14 4.10
N LEU A 35 7.80 8.09 3.22
CA LEU A 35 7.63 7.79 1.80
C LEU A 35 8.97 7.37 1.15
N VAL A 36 10.09 7.92 1.63
CA VAL A 36 11.43 7.47 1.25
C VAL A 36 11.68 6.01 1.70
N LEU A 37 11.26 5.65 2.92
CA LEU A 37 11.33 4.27 3.38
C LEU A 37 10.46 3.34 2.52
N VAL A 38 9.26 3.76 2.13
CA VAL A 38 8.42 2.98 1.22
C VAL A 38 9.11 2.78 -0.13
N ALA A 39 9.74 3.81 -0.70
CA ALA A 39 10.51 3.70 -1.95
C ALA A 39 11.72 2.78 -1.85
N TYR A 40 12.27 2.61 -0.64
CA TYR A 40 13.32 1.63 -0.40
C TYR A 40 12.80 0.18 -0.39
N ILE A 41 11.56 -0.05 0.04
CA ILE A 41 10.96 -1.39 0.16
C ILE A 41 10.24 -1.79 -1.14
N TYR A 42 9.50 -0.87 -1.75
CA TYR A 42 8.70 -1.11 -2.95
C TYR A 42 9.55 -0.88 -4.18
N GLU A 43 10.15 -1.97 -4.68
CA GLU A 43 11.06 -1.91 -5.82
C GLU A 43 10.39 -1.27 -7.04
N GLY A 44 11.05 -0.24 -7.58
CA GLY A 44 10.59 0.52 -8.73
C GLY A 44 9.51 1.56 -8.41
N PHE A 45 9.21 1.82 -7.13
CA PHE A 45 8.42 2.98 -6.73
C PHE A 45 9.27 4.26 -6.83
N ASP A 46 8.78 5.19 -7.63
CA ASP A 46 9.28 6.55 -7.76
C ASP A 46 8.14 7.51 -8.13
N PHE A 47 8.43 8.80 -8.25
CA PHE A 47 7.45 9.84 -8.56
C PHE A 47 7.07 9.95 -10.05
N SER A 48 7.57 9.05 -10.92
CA SER A 48 7.09 8.95 -12.30
C SER A 48 5.74 8.23 -12.34
N THR A 49 4.93 8.44 -13.38
CA THR A 49 3.66 7.74 -13.54
C THR A 49 3.83 6.21 -13.51
N GLY A 50 4.90 5.69 -14.12
CA GLY A 50 5.20 4.25 -14.11
C GLY A 50 5.60 3.75 -12.72
N GLY A 51 6.41 4.51 -12.00
CA GLY A 51 6.80 4.18 -10.63
C GLY A 51 5.64 4.23 -9.64
N LEU A 52 4.75 5.22 -9.77
CA LEU A 52 3.52 5.30 -8.97
C LEU A 52 2.64 4.06 -9.15
N LEU A 53 2.48 3.57 -10.39
CA LEU A 53 1.70 2.35 -10.66
C LEU A 53 2.35 1.09 -10.08
N LYS A 54 3.69 0.98 -10.15
CA LYS A 54 4.43 -0.12 -9.51
C LYS A 54 4.30 -0.06 -7.99
N GLY A 55 4.47 1.11 -7.40
CA GLY A 55 4.29 1.34 -5.96
C GLY A 55 2.87 1.00 -5.51
N ALA A 56 1.85 1.38 -6.28
CA ALA A 56 0.46 1.04 -5.99
C ALA A 56 0.20 -0.47 -6.04
N ALA A 57 0.82 -1.19 -6.97
CA ALA A 57 0.74 -2.65 -7.04
C ALA A 57 1.39 -3.31 -5.81
N TRP A 58 2.55 -2.82 -5.37
CA TRP A 58 3.20 -3.27 -4.15
C TRP A 58 2.36 -2.97 -2.90
N ALA A 59 1.85 -1.75 -2.77
CA ALA A 59 0.95 -1.37 -1.69
C ALA A 59 -0.31 -2.23 -1.66
N PHE A 60 -0.91 -2.51 -2.82
CA PHE A 60 -2.05 -3.40 -2.91
C PHE A 60 -1.71 -4.79 -2.37
N ALA A 61 -0.59 -5.37 -2.83
CA ALA A 61 -0.16 -6.71 -2.41
C ALA A 61 0.14 -6.76 -0.90
N ASP A 62 0.84 -5.77 -0.36
CA ASP A 62 1.15 -5.65 1.07
C ASP A 62 -0.12 -5.55 1.91
N GLY A 63 -0.99 -4.58 1.60
CA GLY A 63 -2.25 -4.38 2.31
C GLY A 63 -3.16 -5.61 2.23
N PHE A 64 -3.22 -6.25 1.06
CA PHE A 64 -4.00 -7.48 0.84
C PHE A 64 -3.49 -8.64 1.68
N VAL A 65 -2.20 -8.99 1.55
CA VAL A 65 -1.62 -10.15 2.23
C VAL A 65 -1.68 -9.95 3.73
N SER A 66 -1.30 -8.78 4.23
CA SER A 66 -1.32 -8.46 5.66
C SER A 66 -2.72 -8.61 6.25
N ALA A 67 -3.73 -7.98 5.65
CA ALA A 67 -5.08 -8.03 6.19
C ALA A 67 -5.77 -9.39 5.99
N TYR A 68 -5.51 -10.08 4.87
CA TYR A 68 -5.97 -11.45 4.66
C TYR A 68 -5.44 -12.39 5.74
N VAL A 69 -4.12 -12.39 5.98
CA VAL A 69 -3.48 -13.28 6.96
C VAL A 69 -3.99 -12.97 8.37
N ILE A 70 -4.04 -11.69 8.76
CA ILE A 70 -4.54 -11.29 10.07
C ILE A 70 -5.99 -11.73 10.28
N SER A 71 -6.88 -11.43 9.31
CA SER A 71 -8.29 -11.78 9.42
C SER A 71 -8.53 -13.30 9.40
N TYR A 72 -7.76 -14.05 8.62
CA TYR A 72 -7.79 -15.50 8.62
C TYR A 72 -7.38 -16.08 9.97
N VAL A 73 -6.28 -15.59 10.56
CA VAL A 73 -5.84 -16.03 11.89
C VAL A 73 -6.86 -15.69 12.96
N ILE A 74 -7.46 -14.49 12.93
CA ILE A 74 -8.52 -14.11 13.87
C ILE A 74 -9.72 -15.06 13.76
N GLN A 75 -10.15 -15.40 12.55
CA GLN A 75 -11.26 -16.32 12.31
C GLN A 75 -10.97 -17.76 12.78
N LEU A 76 -9.69 -18.16 12.84
CA LEU A 76 -9.31 -19.47 13.40
C LEU A 76 -9.34 -19.49 14.93
N LEU A 77 -9.20 -18.34 15.58
CA LEU A 77 -9.07 -18.22 17.03
C LEU A 77 -10.40 -17.93 17.76
N ILE A 78 -11.41 -17.43 17.04
CA ILE A 78 -12.71 -17.00 17.56
C ILE A 78 -13.82 -17.73 16.82
#